data_AF-A0A1G8R3Q1-F1
#
_entry.id   AF-A0A1G8R3Q1-F1
#
_cell.length_a   1.000
_cell.length_b   1.000
_cell.length_c   1.000
_cell.angle_alpha   90.00
_cell.angle_beta   90.00
_cell.angle_gamma   90.00
#
_symmetry.space_group_name_H-M   'P 1'
#
loop_
_entity.id
_entity.type
_entity.pdbx_description
1 polymer ?
#
loop_
_entity_poly.entity_id
_entity_poly.type
_entity_poly.pdbx_seq_one_letter_code
_entity_poly.pdbx_strand_id
1 'polypeptide(L)' 'MIDNSTAGRKAGLERIGCNSTRKTFGYHHYKKYKDVALLQKLFNHSEPAITLCYIGITQDIIDDSIENFSL' A
#
# COMPACT_ATOMS: atom_id res chain seq x y z
N MET A 1 -1.78 16.36 -16.65
CA MET A 1 -1.14 15.67 -15.51
C MET A 1 -1.79 16.22 -14.25
N ILE A 2 -2.69 15.47 -13.60
CA ILE A 2 -3.38 15.94 -12.40
C ILE A 2 -2.36 15.88 -11.25
N ASP A 3 -1.97 17.05 -10.76
CA ASP A 3 -0.94 17.22 -9.75
C ASP A 3 -1.48 16.84 -8.36
N ASN A 4 -1.29 15.58 -7.94
CA ASN A 4 -1.66 15.11 -6.58
C ASN A 4 -0.83 15.76 -5.46
N SER A 5 0.18 16.58 -5.80
CA SER A 5 1.07 17.23 -4.84
C SER A 5 0.43 18.43 -4.13
N THR A 6 -0.62 19.01 -4.71
CA THR A 6 -1.34 20.17 -4.14
C THR A 6 -2.38 19.75 -3.10
N ALA A 7 -3.01 18.58 -3.23
CA ALA A 7 -3.98 18.07 -2.25
C ALA A 7 -3.30 17.60 -0.95
N GLY A 8 -2.17 16.88 -1.07
CA GLY A 8 -1.38 16.41 0.08
C GLY A 8 -0.85 17.54 0.96
N ARG A 9 -0.31 18.60 0.33
CA ARG A 9 0.21 19.79 1.04
C ARG A 9 -0.85 20.55 1.81
N LYS A 10 -2.09 20.64 1.30
CA LYS A 10 -3.21 21.27 2.01
C LYS A 10 -3.62 20.50 3.27
N ALA A 11 -3.32 19.20 3.33
CA ALA A 11 -3.55 18.33 4.48
C ALA A 11 -2.32 18.20 5.41
N GLY A 12 -1.25 18.98 5.18
CA GLY A 12 -0.01 18.89 5.97
C GLY A 12 0.87 17.68 5.64
N LEU A 13 0.63 16.99 4.52
CA LEU A 13 1.38 15.80 4.12
C LEU A 13 2.47 16.19 3.10
N GLU A 14 3.73 16.13 3.56
CA GLU A 14 4.91 16.65 2.84
C GLU A 14 5.36 15.79 1.64
N ARG A 15 4.93 14.51 1.57
CA ARG A 15 5.40 13.54 0.56
C ARG A 15 4.27 12.71 -0.08
N ILE A 16 3.29 13.37 -0.67
CA ILE A 16 2.26 12.69 -1.50
C ILE A 16 2.74 12.66 -2.95
N GLY A 17 3.44 11.60 -3.33
CA GLY A 17 3.67 11.26 -4.73
C GLY A 17 2.50 10.46 -5.32
N CYS A 18 2.38 10.40 -6.65
CA CYS A 18 1.37 9.56 -7.34
C CYS A 18 1.46 8.08 -6.92
N ASN A 19 2.65 7.62 -6.55
CA ASN A 19 2.87 6.27 -6.03
C ASN A 19 2.36 6.09 -4.59
N SER A 20 2.37 7.14 -3.75
CA SER A 20 1.84 7.08 -2.38
C SER A 20 0.33 6.78 -2.41
N THR A 21 -0.43 7.46 -3.28
CA THR A 21 -1.87 7.23 -3.42
C THR A 21 -2.19 5.82 -3.89
N ARG A 22 -1.43 5.28 -4.86
CA ARG A 22 -1.60 3.90 -5.35
C ARG A 22 -1.33 2.87 -4.25
N LYS A 23 -0.27 3.06 -3.46
CA LYS A 23 0.06 2.20 -2.32
C LYS A 23 -1.03 2.24 -1.25
N THR A 24 -1.48 3.43 -0.86
CA THR A 24 -2.55 3.61 0.13
C THR A 24 -3.85 2.95 -0.33
N PHE A 25 -4.27 3.17 -1.58
CA PHE A 25 -5.44 2.50 -2.15
C PHE A 25 -5.28 0.98 -2.09
N GLY A 26 -4.16 0.46 -2.57
CA GLY A 26 -3.88 -0.97 -2.60
C GLY A 26 -3.89 -1.60 -1.20
N TYR A 27 -3.28 -0.94 -0.21
CA TYR A 27 -3.26 -1.39 1.19
C TYR A 27 -4.68 -1.54 1.75
N HIS A 28 -5.50 -0.48 1.68
CA HIS A 28 -6.87 -0.52 2.21
C HIS A 28 -7.78 -1.48 1.42
N HIS A 29 -7.64 -1.52 0.09
CA HIS A 29 -8.37 -2.47 -0.74
C HIS A 29 -8.03 -3.91 -0.37
N TYR A 30 -6.75 -4.23 -0.18
CA TYR A 30 -6.32 -5.56 0.25
C TYR A 30 -6.83 -5.89 1.66
N LYS A 31 -6.77 -4.96 2.63
CA LYS A 31 -7.31 -5.23 3.98
C LYS A 31 -8.81 -5.54 3.96
N LYS A 32 -9.60 -4.91 3.08
CA LYS A 32 -11.05 -5.13 2.97
C LYS A 32 -11.43 -6.38 2.18
N TYR A 33 -10.80 -6.62 1.03
CA TYR A 33 -11.25 -7.65 0.08
C TYR A 33 -10.30 -8.85 -0.04
N LYS A 34 -9.05 -8.71 0.44
CA LYS A 34 -8.00 -9.75 0.40
C LYS A 34 -7.70 -10.30 -1.01
N ASP A 35 -8.07 -9.57 -2.06
CA ASP A 35 -7.82 -9.95 -3.45
C ASP A 35 -6.53 -9.31 -3.99
N VAL A 36 -5.43 -10.05 -3.89
CA VAL A 36 -4.13 -9.62 -4.44
C VAL A 36 -4.05 -9.76 -5.95
N ALA A 37 -4.82 -10.67 -6.56
CA ALA A 37 -4.76 -10.91 -8.00
C ALA A 37 -5.34 -9.73 -8.79
N LEU A 38 -6.41 -9.12 -8.28
CA LEU A 38 -6.97 -7.88 -8.81
C LEU A 38 -5.94 -6.74 -8.72
N LEU A 39 -5.31 -6.59 -7.56
CA LEU A 39 -4.31 -5.53 -7.35
C LEU A 39 -3.05 -5.75 -8.20
N GLN A 40 -2.63 -7.00 -8.40
CA GLN A 40 -1.52 -7.35 -9.27
C GLN A 40 -1.80 -6.91 -10.72
N LYS A 41 -3.01 -7.18 -11.24
CA LYS A 41 -3.45 -6.71 -12.56
C LYS A 41 -3.50 -5.18 -12.62
N LEU A 42 -4.06 -4.54 -11.59
CA LEU A 42 -4.21 -3.08 -11.50
C LEU A 42 -2.85 -2.35 -11.47
N PHE A 43 -1.85 -2.91 -10.79
CA PHE A 43 -0.51 -2.34 -10.69
C PHE A 43 0.47 -2.90 -11.73
N ASN A 44 0.02 -3.83 -12.57
CA ASN A 44 0.83 -4.49 -13.61
C ASN A 44 2.12 -5.11 -13.06
N HIS A 45 2.02 -5.81 -11.93
CA HIS A 45 3.14 -6.55 -11.33
C HIS A 45 3.20 -7.98 -11.84
N SER A 46 4.42 -8.51 -11.98
CA SER A 46 4.64 -9.89 -12.44
C SER A 46 4.20 -10.94 -11.42
N GLU A 47 4.21 -10.60 -10.12
CA GLU A 47 3.93 -11.56 -9.04
C GLU A 47 3.08 -10.94 -7.91
N PRO A 48 2.25 -11.74 -7.22
CA PRO A 48 1.49 -11.28 -6.05
C PRO A 48 2.38 -10.76 -4.92
N ALA A 49 3.54 -11.40 -4.67
CA ALA A 49 4.46 -11.01 -3.61
C ALA A 49 4.98 -9.57 -3.80
N ILE A 50 5.28 -9.19 -5.05
CA ILE A 50 5.67 -7.82 -5.40
C ILE A 50 4.55 -6.84 -5.04
N THR A 51 3.29 -7.22 -5.28
CA THR A 51 2.12 -6.40 -4.94
C THR A 51 1.98 -6.22 -3.43
N LEU A 52 2.09 -7.30 -2.64
CA LEU A 52 2.00 -7.24 -1.17
C LEU A 52 3.12 -6.37 -0.56
N CYS A 53 4.34 -6.49 -1.10
CA CYS A 53 5.47 -5.65 -0.70
C CYS A 53 5.24 -4.18 -1.11
N TYR A 54 4.77 -3.93 -2.33
CA TYR A 54 4.52 -2.58 -2.84
C TYR A 54 3.51 -1.82 -1.98
N ILE A 55 2.43 -2.48 -1.55
CA ILE A 55 1.38 -1.89 -0.71
C ILE A 55 1.69 -1.93 0.80
N GLY A 56 2.79 -2.55 1.22
CA GLY A 56 3.24 -2.56 2.63
C GLY A 56 2.58 -3.62 3.53
N ILE A 57 1.81 -4.57 2.98
CA ILE A 57 1.16 -5.62 3.78
C ILE A 57 2.16 -6.60 4.36
N THR A 58 3.23 -6.93 3.62
CA THR A 58 4.27 -7.82 4.13
C THR A 58 4.91 -7.28 5.40
N GLN A 59 5.14 -5.97 5.47
CA GLN A 59 5.69 -5.32 6.65
C GLN A 59 4.69 -5.32 7.82
N ASP A 60 3.42 -4.97 7.56
CA ASP A 60 2.31 -5.03 8.54
C ASP A 60 2.26 -6.39 9.24
N ILE A 61 2.37 -7.48 8.47
CA ILE A 61 2.32 -8.86 8.99
C ILE A 61 3.55 -9.20 9.85
N ILE A 62 4.75 -8.76 9.43
CA ILE A 62 5.98 -9.00 10.18
C ILE A 62 5.93 -8.25 11.51
N ASP A 63 5.54 -6.98 11.47
CA ASP A 63 5.44 -6.12 12.66
C ASP A 63 4.42 -6.70 13.64
N ASP A 64 3.22 -7.04 13.17
CA ASP A 64 2.18 -7.70 13.97
C ASP A 64 2.70 -9.01 14.58
N SER A 65 3.45 -9.82 13.83
CA SER A 65 3.99 -11.09 14.32
C SER A 65 5.06 -10.89 15.40
N ILE A 66 5.86 -9.83 15.32
CA ILE A 66 6.90 -9.50 16.30
C ILE A 66 6.25 -8.94 17.58
N GLU A 67 5.26 -8.05 17.44
CA GLU A 67 4.56 -7.46 18.58
C GLU A 67 3.81 -8.49 19.43
N ASN A 68 3.21 -9.51 18.78
CA ASN A 68 2.48 -10.57 19.48
C ASN A 68 3.37 -11.71 19.99
N PHE A 69 4.68 -11.64 19.75
CA PHE A 69 5.61 -12.66 20.20
C PHE A 69 6.09 -12.37 21.64
N SER A 70 5.65 -13.18 22.61
CA SER A 70 6.17 -13.19 23.98
C SER A 70 6.93 -14.48 24.27
N LEU A 71 8.15 -14.38 24.82
CA LEU A 71 9.02 -15.49 25.26
C LEU A 71 8.72 -15.96 26.68
#